data_AF-A0A3E0DW95-F1
#
_entry.id   AF-A0A3E0DW95-F1
#
_cell.length_a   1.000
_cell.length_b   1.000
_cell.length_c   1.000
_cell.angle_alpha   90.00
_cell.angle_beta   90.00
_cell.angle_gamma   90.00
#
_symmetry.space_group_name_H-M   'P 1'
#
loop_
_entity.id
_entity.type
_entity.pdbx_description
1 polymer ?
#
loop_
_entity_poly.entity_id
_entity_poly.type
_entity_poly.pdbx_seq_one_letter_code
_entity_poly.pdbx_strand_id
1 'polypeptide(L)'
;MVDRERRKKLAYHLRHLSIGLISNDEFEDYITDDVSFGWLPEQYYRSKEAKFDDGIIQPILELSWCLYSDLEEQKLKSKNKLSEEQLKEIAKYILFLNSEIEYQWPYFDAINPTIRFSFSEHISNLLSFGKYYKNKMDEKERELVEMKKSGDFDYWPFINKEQYEEQLKHHPFLVERKPNA
;
A
#
# COMPACT_ATOMS: atom_id res chain seq x y z
N MET A 1 -7.02 8.19 -13.33
CA MET A 1 -8.43 8.59 -13.08
C MET A 1 -8.77 8.29 -11.63
N VAL A 2 -9.36 9.25 -10.91
CA VAL A 2 -9.70 9.08 -9.48
C VAL A 2 -11.05 8.38 -9.31
N ASP A 3 -11.08 7.24 -8.62
CA ASP A 3 -12.30 6.53 -8.22
C ASP A 3 -12.65 6.84 -6.76
N ARG A 4 -13.52 7.83 -6.57
CA ARG A 4 -13.87 8.35 -5.25
C ARG A 4 -14.57 7.32 -4.37
N GLU A 5 -15.44 6.50 -4.95
CA GLU A 5 -16.25 5.57 -4.18
C GLU A 5 -15.41 4.40 -3.68
N ARG A 6 -14.55 3.83 -4.55
CA ARG A 6 -13.64 2.77 -4.11
C ARG A 6 -12.58 3.25 -3.15
N ARG A 7 -12.04 4.46 -3.32
CA ARG A 7 -11.11 5.03 -2.32
C ARG A 7 -11.76 5.18 -0.94
N LYS A 8 -13.01 5.65 -0.85
CA LYS A 8 -13.74 5.74 0.43
C LYS A 8 -13.94 4.38 1.08
N LYS A 9 -14.36 3.38 0.30
CA LYS A 9 -14.52 1.99 0.78
C LYS A 9 -13.20 1.43 1.29
N LEU A 10 -12.12 1.58 0.52
CA LEU A 10 -10.77 1.16 0.92
C LEU A 10 -10.32 1.87 2.20
N ALA A 11 -10.52 3.19 2.32
CA ALA A 11 -10.18 3.95 3.50
C ALA A 11 -10.96 3.49 4.75
N TYR A 12 -12.24 3.18 4.58
CA TYR A 12 -13.10 2.67 5.64
C TYR A 12 -12.62 1.30 6.16
N HIS A 13 -12.39 0.35 5.25
CA HIS A 13 -11.92 -0.99 5.59
C HIS A 13 -10.52 -0.97 6.20
N LEU A 14 -9.60 -0.17 5.64
CA LEU A 14 -8.24 0.00 6.17
C LEU A 14 -8.24 0.61 7.58
N ARG A 15 -9.14 1.57 7.84
CA ARG A 15 -9.32 2.11 9.19
C ARG A 15 -9.78 1.02 10.17
N HIS A 16 -10.72 0.18 9.77
CA HIS A 16 -11.24 -0.88 10.61
C HIS A 16 -10.20 -1.97 10.89
N LEU A 17 -9.43 -2.37 9.88
CA LEU A 17 -8.32 -3.31 10.05
C LEU A 17 -7.26 -2.73 11.00
N SER A 18 -6.81 -1.49 10.77
CA SER A 18 -5.67 -0.89 11.50
C SER A 18 -5.92 -0.72 13.00
N ILE A 19 -7.17 -0.53 13.41
CA ILE A 19 -7.55 -0.49 14.84
C ILE A 19 -8.00 -1.86 15.37
N GLY A 20 -7.95 -2.91 14.55
CA GLY A 20 -8.38 -4.27 14.82
C GLY A 20 -9.87 -4.40 15.14
N LEU A 21 -10.72 -3.57 14.53
CA LEU A 21 -12.18 -3.73 14.61
C LEU A 21 -12.61 -5.00 13.85
N ILE A 22 -12.02 -5.22 12.68
CA ILE A 22 -12.19 -6.42 11.85
C ILE A 22 -10.90 -7.26 11.86
N SER A 23 -11.01 -8.54 11.52
CA SER A 23 -9.86 -9.41 11.25
C SER A 23 -9.27 -9.16 9.86
N ASN A 24 -8.09 -9.73 9.60
CA ASN A 24 -7.50 -9.80 8.27
C ASN A 24 -8.42 -10.53 7.27
N ASP A 25 -9.01 -11.67 7.64
CA ASP A 25 -9.91 -12.41 6.75
C ASP A 25 -11.18 -11.60 6.44
N GLU A 26 -11.80 -10.98 7.47
CA GLU A 26 -12.92 -10.05 7.28
C GLU A 26 -12.54 -8.88 6.34
N PHE A 27 -11.32 -8.35 6.49
CA PHE A 27 -10.81 -7.31 5.61
C PHE A 27 -10.67 -7.82 4.17
N GLU A 28 -10.04 -8.96 3.93
CA GLU A 28 -9.87 -9.52 2.59
C GLU A 28 -11.20 -9.77 1.88
N ASP A 29 -12.18 -10.34 2.58
CA ASP A 29 -13.53 -10.53 2.06
C ASP A 29 -14.15 -9.19 1.62
N TYR A 30 -14.10 -8.19 2.50
CA TYR A 30 -14.68 -6.88 2.19
C TYR A 30 -13.97 -6.19 1.05
N ILE A 31 -12.64 -6.18 1.02
CA ILE A 31 -11.86 -5.55 -0.04
C ILE A 31 -12.13 -6.22 -1.39
N THR A 32 -12.20 -7.55 -1.40
CA THR A 32 -12.50 -8.37 -2.59
C THR A 32 -13.83 -7.98 -3.21
N ASP A 33 -14.87 -7.82 -2.39
CA ASP A 33 -16.22 -7.45 -2.84
C ASP A 33 -16.35 -5.97 -3.20
N ASP A 34 -15.74 -5.09 -2.40
CA ASP A 34 -16.01 -3.65 -2.48
C ASP A 34 -15.04 -2.85 -3.36
N VAL A 35 -13.80 -3.34 -3.54
CA VAL A 35 -12.68 -2.54 -4.06
C VAL A 35 -11.96 -3.21 -5.23
N SER A 36 -11.64 -4.50 -5.13
CA SER A 36 -10.66 -5.16 -6.01
C SER A 36 -11.27 -6.11 -7.04
N PHE A 37 -12.55 -5.94 -7.37
CA PHE A 37 -13.23 -6.71 -8.43
C PHE A 37 -13.09 -8.24 -8.27
N GLY A 38 -13.16 -8.75 -7.04
CA GLY A 38 -13.06 -10.18 -6.76
C GLY A 38 -11.62 -10.71 -6.63
N TRP A 39 -10.61 -9.84 -6.59
CA TRP A 39 -9.21 -10.24 -6.37
C TRP A 39 -8.77 -10.00 -4.93
N LEU A 40 -7.97 -10.92 -4.40
CA LEU A 40 -7.27 -10.70 -3.13
C LEU A 40 -6.28 -9.52 -3.26
N PRO A 41 -6.01 -8.78 -2.15
CA PRO A 41 -5.17 -7.58 -2.18
C PRO A 41 -3.81 -7.78 -2.86
N GLU A 42 -3.12 -8.88 -2.53
CA GLU A 42 -1.79 -9.25 -3.04
C GLU A 42 -1.81 -9.76 -4.49
N GLN A 43 -3.00 -10.01 -5.06
CA GLN A 43 -3.18 -10.52 -6.41
C GLN A 43 -3.79 -9.50 -7.37
N TYR A 44 -4.23 -8.35 -6.87
CA TYR A 44 -4.93 -7.36 -7.67
C TYR A 44 -4.17 -6.89 -8.91
N TYR A 45 -2.82 -6.88 -8.86
CA TYR A 45 -1.95 -6.58 -9.99
C TYR A 45 -2.16 -7.48 -11.23
N ARG A 46 -2.79 -8.65 -11.05
CA ARG A 46 -3.10 -9.60 -12.13
C ARG A 46 -4.41 -9.28 -12.84
N SER A 47 -5.26 -8.45 -12.23
CA SER A 47 -6.52 -8.01 -12.84
C SER A 47 -6.26 -7.23 -14.12
N LYS A 48 -7.23 -7.23 -15.04
CA LYS A 48 -7.12 -6.42 -16.27
C LYS A 48 -7.34 -4.94 -15.96
N GLU A 49 -8.12 -4.69 -14.93
CA GLU A 49 -8.58 -3.42 -14.41
C GLU A 49 -7.41 -2.62 -13.83
N ALA A 50 -6.52 -3.26 -13.04
CA ALA A 50 -5.39 -2.60 -12.37
C ALA A 50 -4.54 -1.70 -13.29
N LYS A 51 -4.38 -2.06 -14.57
CA LYS A 51 -3.58 -1.29 -15.54
C LYS A 51 -4.14 0.09 -15.88
N PHE A 52 -5.46 0.26 -15.79
CA PHE A 52 -6.17 1.48 -16.15
C PHE A 52 -6.91 2.09 -14.96
N ASP A 53 -6.68 1.53 -13.77
CA ASP A 53 -7.37 1.89 -12.57
C ASP A 53 -6.87 3.21 -11.96
N ASP A 54 -7.52 3.63 -10.89
CA ASP A 54 -7.00 4.61 -9.96
C ASP A 54 -5.68 4.13 -9.35
N GLY A 55 -4.60 4.83 -9.68
CA GLY A 55 -3.23 4.40 -9.41
C GLY A 55 -2.88 4.22 -7.92
N ILE A 56 -3.68 4.74 -7.00
CA ILE A 56 -3.45 4.53 -5.55
C ILE A 56 -4.02 3.20 -5.04
N ILE A 57 -5.02 2.61 -5.72
CA ILE A 57 -5.73 1.43 -5.21
C ILE A 57 -4.77 0.26 -5.04
N GLN A 58 -4.05 -0.09 -6.11
CA GLN A 58 -3.12 -1.22 -6.07
C GLN A 58 -2.02 -1.07 -5.00
N PRO A 59 -1.27 0.05 -4.92
CA PRO A 59 -0.27 0.23 -3.86
C PRO A 59 -0.81 0.10 -2.43
N ILE A 60 -2.04 0.57 -2.17
CA ILE A 60 -2.63 0.49 -0.83
C ILE A 60 -3.10 -0.94 -0.52
N LEU A 61 -3.65 -1.65 -1.51
CA LEU A 61 -4.02 -3.07 -1.35
C LEU A 61 -2.80 -3.90 -0.99
N GLU A 62 -1.73 -3.73 -1.77
CA GLU A 62 -0.44 -4.33 -1.50
C GLU A 62 0.02 -3.99 -0.08
N LEU A 63 0.13 -2.71 0.28
CA LEU A 63 0.59 -2.31 1.61
C LEU A 63 -0.27 -2.90 2.74
N SER A 64 -1.58 -2.97 2.55
CA SER A 64 -2.50 -3.49 3.55
C SER A 64 -2.27 -4.97 3.85
N TRP A 65 -1.89 -5.77 2.85
CA TRP A 65 -1.54 -7.18 3.03
C TRP A 65 -0.30 -7.35 3.94
N CYS A 66 0.67 -6.44 3.84
CA CYS A 66 1.86 -6.44 4.72
C CYS A 66 1.56 -6.14 6.20
N LEU A 67 0.32 -5.78 6.57
CA LEU A 67 -0.04 -5.48 7.96
C LEU A 67 -0.33 -6.73 8.79
N TYR A 68 -0.52 -7.89 8.16
CA TYR A 68 -0.91 -9.13 8.83
C TYR A 68 -0.21 -10.35 8.23
N SER A 69 -0.49 -11.52 8.80
CA SER A 69 0.02 -12.83 8.35
C SER A 69 -1.14 -13.69 7.88
N ASP A 70 -0.98 -14.34 6.72
CA ASP A 70 -1.97 -15.26 6.13
C ASP A 70 -2.09 -16.61 6.86
N LEU A 71 -1.27 -16.83 7.89
CA LEU A 71 -1.21 -18.12 8.59
C LEU A 71 -2.39 -18.34 9.55
N GLU A 72 -2.97 -17.27 10.08
CA GLU A 72 -4.07 -17.33 11.03
C GLU A 72 -4.94 -16.08 10.97
N GLU A 73 -6.25 -16.28 11.16
CA GLU A 73 -7.17 -15.16 11.33
C GLU A 73 -6.85 -14.40 12.62
N GLN A 74 -6.65 -13.10 12.50
CA GLN A 74 -6.24 -12.23 13.59
C GLN A 74 -6.79 -10.82 13.46
N LYS A 75 -7.04 -10.18 14.59
CA LYS A 75 -7.29 -8.73 14.68
C LYS A 75 -6.02 -8.03 15.08
N LEU A 76 -5.74 -6.85 14.50
CA LEU A 76 -4.57 -6.03 14.84
C LEU A 76 -4.73 -5.33 16.20
N LYS A 77 -4.82 -6.14 17.27
CA LYS A 77 -5.03 -5.75 18.66
C LYS A 77 -4.10 -6.53 19.58
N SER A 78 -3.92 -6.01 20.79
CA SER A 78 -3.13 -6.65 21.84
C SER A 78 -1.70 -6.98 21.37
N LYS A 79 -1.40 -8.25 21.09
CA LYS A 79 -0.06 -8.70 20.65
C LYS A 79 0.26 -8.31 19.21
N ASN A 80 -0.77 -8.20 18.36
CA ASN A 80 -0.64 -7.91 16.93
C ASN A 80 -1.03 -6.45 16.64
N LYS A 81 -1.03 -5.60 17.69
CA LYS A 81 -1.37 -4.19 17.57
C LYS A 81 -0.27 -3.46 16.79
N LEU A 82 -0.69 -2.63 15.85
CA LEU A 82 0.21 -1.72 15.14
C LEU A 82 0.87 -0.71 16.08
N SER A 83 2.11 -0.35 15.76
CA SER A 83 2.83 0.73 16.45
C SER A 83 2.18 2.09 16.18
N GLU A 84 2.48 3.08 17.01
CA GLU A 84 1.98 4.45 16.79
C GLU A 84 2.48 5.04 15.47
N GLU A 85 3.71 4.70 15.07
CA GLU A 85 4.28 5.11 13.79
C GLU A 85 3.53 4.49 12.60
N GLN A 86 3.24 3.18 12.65
CA GLN A 86 2.44 2.51 11.63
C GLN A 86 1.02 3.09 11.54
N LEU A 87 0.40 3.41 12.68
CA LEU A 87 -0.92 4.04 12.69
C LEU A 87 -0.89 5.45 12.09
N LYS A 88 0.18 6.23 12.31
CA LYS A 88 0.37 7.54 11.67
C LYS A 88 0.51 7.42 10.16
N GLU A 89 1.27 6.44 9.70
CA GLU A 89 1.40 6.14 8.26
C GLU A 89 0.05 5.75 7.64
N ILE A 90 -0.69 4.84 8.27
CA ILE A 90 -2.03 4.45 7.80
C ILE A 90 -2.99 5.65 7.81
N ALA A 91 -2.93 6.51 8.82
CA ALA A 91 -3.74 7.72 8.86
C ALA A 91 -3.45 8.67 7.68
N LYS A 92 -2.18 8.82 7.28
CA LYS A 92 -1.76 9.56 6.09
C LYS A 92 -2.31 8.92 4.81
N TYR A 93 -2.35 7.58 4.73
CA TYR A 93 -2.90 6.87 3.58
C TYR A 93 -4.42 7.07 3.48
N ILE A 94 -5.13 6.93 4.61
CA ILE A 94 -6.57 7.22 4.72
C ILE A 94 -6.86 8.67 4.35
N LEU A 95 -6.02 9.63 4.76
CA LEU A 95 -6.16 11.03 4.38
C LEU A 95 -6.09 11.22 2.86
N PHE A 96 -5.13 10.58 2.20
CA PHE A 96 -5.01 10.63 0.74
C PHE A 96 -6.18 9.98 0.02
N LEU A 97 -6.64 8.82 0.49
CA LEU A 97 -7.80 8.12 -0.10
C LEU A 97 -9.07 8.98 0.00
N ASN A 98 -9.21 9.80 1.04
CA ASN A 98 -10.33 10.74 1.16
C ASN A 98 -10.14 12.03 0.33
N SER A 99 -9.00 12.20 -0.33
CA SER A 99 -8.72 13.35 -1.20
C SER A 99 -9.14 13.10 -2.65
N GLU A 100 -9.30 14.19 -3.40
CA GLU A 100 -9.53 14.15 -4.86
C GLU A 100 -8.22 14.21 -5.67
N ILE A 101 -7.06 14.09 -5.00
CA ILE A 101 -5.75 14.21 -5.63
C ILE A 101 -5.48 12.97 -6.48
N GLU A 102 -5.11 13.17 -7.75
CA GLU A 102 -4.66 12.07 -8.61
C GLU A 102 -3.30 11.54 -8.15
N TYR A 103 -3.15 10.22 -8.12
CA TYR A 103 -1.89 9.59 -7.72
C TYR A 103 -0.82 9.80 -8.78
N GLN A 104 0.34 10.34 -8.39
CA GLN A 104 1.39 10.80 -9.30
C GLN A 104 2.65 9.92 -9.26
N TRP A 105 2.81 9.10 -8.23
CA TRP A 105 4.00 8.27 -8.09
C TRP A 105 4.00 7.16 -9.14
N PRO A 106 5.17 6.82 -9.72
CA PRO A 106 5.28 5.62 -10.53
C PRO A 106 4.95 4.40 -9.67
N TYR A 107 4.34 3.38 -10.28
CA TYR A 107 4.10 2.12 -9.60
C TYR A 107 5.44 1.46 -9.27
N PHE A 108 5.60 1.04 -8.02
CA PHE A 108 6.75 0.30 -7.52
C PHE A 108 6.23 -0.95 -6.80
N ASP A 109 6.58 -2.12 -7.31
CA ASP A 109 6.19 -3.39 -6.70
C ASP A 109 7.01 -3.62 -5.43
N ALA A 110 6.48 -3.22 -4.27
CA ALA A 110 7.18 -3.30 -2.99
C ALA A 110 7.18 -4.72 -2.40
N ILE A 111 6.25 -5.58 -2.82
CA ILE A 111 5.90 -6.81 -2.10
C ILE A 111 6.42 -8.05 -2.81
N ASN A 112 6.42 -8.03 -4.14
CA ASN A 112 6.84 -9.18 -4.91
C ASN A 112 8.34 -9.38 -4.68
N PRO A 113 8.76 -10.51 -4.10
CA PRO A 113 10.17 -10.82 -4.07
C PRO A 113 10.67 -10.78 -5.51
N THR A 114 11.78 -10.08 -5.76
CA THR A 114 12.47 -10.04 -7.07
C THR A 114 12.76 -11.42 -7.64
N ILE A 115 12.61 -12.43 -6.80
CA ILE A 115 12.82 -13.85 -7.01
C ILE A 115 11.48 -14.52 -6.73
N ARG A 116 10.72 -14.86 -7.76
CA ARG A 116 9.46 -15.62 -7.61
C ARG A 116 9.71 -17.10 -7.35
N PHE A 117 10.97 -17.47 -7.07
CA PHE A 117 11.46 -18.84 -6.92
C PHE A 117 10.93 -19.79 -8.00
N SER A 118 10.63 -19.26 -9.20
CA SER A 118 10.13 -20.06 -10.30
C SER A 118 11.23 -21.00 -10.79
N PHE A 119 10.86 -22.18 -11.26
CA PHE A 119 11.81 -23.14 -11.83
C PHE A 119 12.60 -22.53 -13.00
N SER A 120 11.96 -21.70 -13.83
CA SER A 120 12.61 -20.96 -14.92
C SER A 120 13.67 -19.98 -14.41
N GLU A 121 13.40 -19.26 -13.33
CA GLU A 121 14.33 -18.29 -12.74
C GLU A 121 15.53 -18.96 -12.10
N HIS A 122 15.34 -20.14 -11.48
CA HIS A 122 16.44 -20.94 -10.98
C HIS A 122 17.36 -21.42 -12.11
N ILE A 123 16.80 -21.85 -13.23
CA ILE A 123 17.60 -22.21 -14.42
C ILE A 123 18.33 -20.97 -14.95
N SER A 124 17.64 -19.83 -15.12
CA SER A 124 18.26 -18.58 -15.57
C SER A 124 19.37 -18.11 -14.62
N ASN A 125 19.18 -18.26 -13.31
CA ASN A 125 20.19 -17.94 -12.31
C ASN A 125 21.38 -18.89 -12.34
N LEU A 126 21.14 -20.18 -12.53
CA LEU A 126 22.19 -21.17 -12.70
C LEU A 126 23.01 -20.90 -13.97
N LEU A 127 22.33 -20.68 -15.11
CA LEU A 127 22.97 -20.38 -16.41
C LEU A 127 23.73 -19.04 -16.40
N SER A 128 23.28 -18.07 -15.61
CA SER A 128 23.94 -16.78 -15.45
C SER A 128 24.98 -16.75 -14.34
N PHE A 129 25.30 -17.89 -13.72
CA PHE A 129 26.26 -18.00 -12.61
C PHE A 129 25.92 -17.05 -11.44
N GLY A 130 24.64 -16.96 -11.07
CA GLY A 130 24.17 -16.10 -9.97
C GLY A 130 23.96 -14.62 -10.35
N LYS A 131 24.30 -14.20 -11.58
CA LYS A 131 24.16 -12.80 -12.01
C LYS A 131 22.71 -12.39 -12.25
N TYR A 132 21.83 -13.33 -12.60
CA TYR A 132 20.41 -13.04 -12.84
C TYR A 132 19.74 -12.39 -11.64
N TYR A 133 19.85 -13.01 -10.45
CA TYR A 133 19.26 -12.43 -9.25
C TYR A 133 19.93 -11.12 -8.83
N LYS A 134 21.26 -11.02 -8.96
CA LYS A 134 21.97 -9.77 -8.68
C LYS A 134 21.46 -8.62 -9.55
N ASN A 135 21.36 -8.82 -10.86
CA ASN A 135 20.86 -7.81 -11.80
C ASN A 135 19.40 -7.43 -11.48
N LYS A 136 18.55 -8.40 -11.10
CA LYS A 136 17.16 -8.13 -10.69
C LYS A 136 17.06 -7.27 -9.43
N MET A 137 17.96 -7.47 -8.46
CA MET A 137 18.04 -6.60 -7.29
C MET A 137 18.53 -5.20 -7.67
N ASP A 138 19.58 -5.10 -8.51
CA ASP A 138 20.10 -3.82 -9.00
C ASP A 138 19.05 -3.05 -9.83
N GLU A 139 18.15 -3.74 -10.53
CA GLU A 139 17.00 -3.13 -11.24
C GLU A 139 16.00 -2.51 -10.25
N LYS A 140 15.56 -3.27 -9.23
CA LYS A 140 14.64 -2.74 -8.21
C LYS A 140 15.23 -1.58 -7.40
N GLU A 141 16.53 -1.62 -7.11
CA GLU A 141 17.18 -0.50 -6.43
C GLU A 141 17.12 0.76 -7.28
N ARG A 142 17.32 0.66 -8.60
CA ARG A 142 17.16 1.79 -9.52
C ARG A 142 15.73 2.29 -9.58
N GLU A 143 14.75 1.40 -9.68
CA GLU A 143 13.32 1.76 -9.67
C GLU A 143 12.96 2.53 -8.39
N LEU A 144 13.44 2.08 -7.22
CA LEU A 144 13.22 2.76 -5.96
C LEU A 144 13.92 4.13 -5.90
N VAL A 145 15.14 4.25 -6.43
CA VAL A 145 15.85 5.53 -6.54
C VAL A 145 15.11 6.48 -7.49
N GLU A 146 14.57 6.00 -8.60
CA GLU A 146 13.77 6.80 -9.54
C GLU A 146 12.43 7.22 -8.94
N MET A 147 11.75 6.33 -8.23
CA MET A 147 10.54 6.65 -7.48
C MET A 147 10.82 7.78 -6.49
N LYS A 148 11.89 7.67 -5.69
CA LYS A 148 12.30 8.71 -4.72
C LYS A 148 12.67 10.07 -5.34
N LYS A 149 12.97 10.13 -6.64
CA LYS A 149 13.17 11.40 -7.36
C LYS A 149 11.85 12.09 -7.74
N SER A 150 10.74 11.36 -7.74
CA SER A 150 9.44 11.86 -8.21
C SER A 150 8.78 12.82 -7.21
N GLY A 151 9.11 12.70 -5.92
CA GLY A 151 8.54 13.53 -4.86
C GLY A 151 9.21 13.30 -3.51
N ASP A 152 8.62 13.89 -2.48
CA ASP A 152 9.07 13.71 -1.10
C ASP A 152 8.48 12.40 -0.53
N PHE A 153 9.33 11.37 -0.43
CA PHE A 153 8.93 10.02 -0.04
C PHE A 153 8.38 9.96 1.40
N ASP A 154 8.82 10.88 2.27
CA ASP A 154 8.35 10.93 3.66
C ASP A 154 6.86 11.28 3.76
N TYR A 155 6.29 11.89 2.71
CA TYR A 155 4.88 12.26 2.61
C TYR A 155 4.08 11.36 1.67
N TRP A 156 4.66 10.26 1.16
CA TRP A 156 3.92 9.29 0.35
C TRP A 156 2.62 8.89 1.08
N PRO A 157 1.45 8.83 0.39
CA PRO A 157 1.24 8.91 -1.06
C PRO A 157 1.10 10.32 -1.66
N PHE A 158 1.21 11.38 -0.86
CA PHE A 158 1.28 12.75 -1.39
C PHE A 158 2.61 12.95 -2.10
N ILE A 159 2.66 13.82 -3.12
CA ILE A 159 3.91 14.05 -3.87
C ILE A 159 4.89 14.91 -3.07
N ASN A 160 4.38 15.72 -2.14
CA ASN A 160 5.16 16.62 -1.30
C ASN A 160 4.41 16.97 -0.02
N LYS A 161 5.13 17.65 0.87
CA LYS A 161 4.62 18.14 2.14
C LYS A 161 3.44 19.09 1.98
N GLU A 162 3.48 19.98 0.98
CA GLU A 162 2.45 21.01 0.78
C GLU A 162 1.07 20.38 0.51
N GLN A 163 1.02 19.34 -0.34
CA GLN A 163 -0.22 18.61 -0.59
C GLN A 163 -0.76 17.93 0.66
N TYR A 164 0.11 17.31 1.45
CA TYR A 164 -0.25 16.65 2.69
C TYR A 164 -0.83 17.65 3.71
N GLU A 165 -0.14 18.77 3.93
CA GLU A 165 -0.57 19.81 4.88
C GLU A 165 -1.85 20.49 4.44
N GLU A 166 -2.05 20.72 3.13
CA GLU A 166 -3.29 21.27 2.60
C GLU A 166 -4.46 20.31 2.85
N GLN A 167 -4.28 19.02 2.57
CA GLN A 167 -5.33 18.02 2.79
C GLN A 167 -5.67 17.88 4.29
N LEU A 168 -4.67 18.01 5.17
CA LEU A 168 -4.86 18.01 6.62
C LEU A 168 -5.82 19.10 7.11
N LYS A 169 -5.82 20.28 6.48
CA LYS A 169 -6.73 21.38 6.84
C LYS A 169 -8.20 21.02 6.62
N HIS A 170 -8.48 20.17 5.63
CA HIS A 170 -9.84 19.68 5.34
C HIS A 170 -10.31 18.58 6.30
N HIS A 171 -9.39 17.96 7.05
CA HIS A 171 -9.69 16.88 7.99
C HIS A 171 -9.16 17.21 9.40
N PRO A 172 -9.79 18.18 10.12
CA PRO A 172 -9.27 18.72 11.37
C PRO A 172 -9.17 17.70 12.52
N PHE A 173 -9.78 16.53 12.38
CA PHE A 173 -9.68 15.43 13.34
C PHE A 173 -8.36 14.64 13.23
N LEU A 174 -7.58 14.82 12.15
CA LEU A 174 -6.26 14.20 11.95
C LEU A 174 -5.09 15.14 12.28
N VAL A 175 -5.36 16.41 12.59
CA VAL A 175 -4.33 17.35 13.03
C VAL A 175 -3.86 16.93 14.43
N GLU A 176 -2.57 16.64 14.60
CA GLU A 176 -1.98 16.42 15.93
C GLU A 176 -2.27 17.62 16.82
N ARG A 177 -3.21 17.45 17.77
CA ARG A 177 -3.38 18.40 18.85
C ARG A 177 -2.24 18.15 19.83
N LYS A 178 -1.23 19.01 19.84
CA LYS A 178 -0.26 19.02 20.94
C LYS A 178 -1.07 19.13 22.24
N PRO A 179 -0.88 18.23 23.23
CA PRO A 179 -1.54 18.39 24.52
C PRO A 179 -1.10 19.74 25.08
N ASN A 180 -2.07 20.57 25.48
CA ASN A 180 -1.80 21.82 26.15
C ASN A 180 -0.97 21.51 27.41
N ALA A 181 0.26 22.04 27.46
CA ALA A 181 1.14 21.98 28.62
C ALA A 181 0.57 22.84 29.76
#